data_AF-A0A969KXT4-F1
#
_entry.id   AF-A0A969KXT4-F1
#
_cell.length_a   1.000
_cell.length_b   1.000
_cell.length_c   1.000
_cell.angle_alpha   90.00
_cell.angle_beta   90.00
_cell.angle_gamma   90.00
#
_symmetry.space_group_name_H-M   'P 1'
#
loop_
_entity.id
_entity.type
_entity.pdbx_description
1 polymer ?
#
loop_
_entity_poly.entity_id
_entity_poly.type
_entity_poly.pdbx_seq_one_letter_code
_entity_poly.pdbx_strand_id
1 'polypeptide(L)'
;MFKVPSDQMQQYILIARARRQQRLAALEQRRRHGFEVAKTAAQILKTEFGASHVVLFGSLLNDHFHETSDLDLAVWELPENAYFKAIARLLSLSDFGVDLVEVQRADPEILEAIVQGIEL
;
A
#
# COMPACT_ATOMS: atom_id res chain seq x y z
N MET A 1 -24.24 39.76 -0.93
CA MET A 1 -23.79 38.72 -1.88
C MET A 1 -22.35 39.05 -2.27
N PHE A 2 -21.35 38.40 -1.64
CA PHE A 2 -19.94 38.64 -1.97
C PHE A 2 -19.64 37.94 -3.30
N LYS A 3 -19.45 38.71 -4.37
CA LYS A 3 -18.93 38.20 -5.64
C LYS A 3 -17.42 38.09 -5.52
N VAL A 4 -16.89 36.86 -5.53
CA VAL A 4 -15.46 36.65 -5.76
C VAL A 4 -15.14 37.21 -7.16
N PRO A 5 -14.19 38.15 -7.30
CA PRO A 5 -13.77 38.68 -8.60
C PRO A 5 -13.37 37.54 -9.54
N SER A 6 -13.79 37.61 -10.80
CA SER A 6 -13.54 36.56 -11.82
C SER A 6 -12.05 36.17 -11.91
N ASP A 7 -11.17 37.15 -11.76
CA ASP A 7 -9.72 36.95 -11.94
C ASP A 7 -9.10 36.24 -10.74
N GLN A 8 -9.60 36.52 -9.52
CA GLN A 8 -9.23 35.78 -8.31
C GLN A 8 -9.74 34.34 -8.38
N MET A 9 -10.94 34.12 -8.93
CA MET A 9 -11.49 32.78 -9.17
C MET A 9 -10.67 32.01 -10.22
N GLN A 10 -10.27 32.66 -11.32
CA GLN A 10 -9.43 32.06 -12.35
C GLN A 10 -8.04 31.66 -11.80
N GLN A 11 -7.39 32.54 -11.04
CA GLN A 11 -6.12 32.23 -10.38
C GLN A 11 -6.27 31.06 -9.39
N TYR A 12 -7.34 31.04 -8.60
CA TYR A 12 -7.65 29.92 -7.71
C TYR A 12 -7.79 28.59 -8.46
N ILE A 13 -8.54 28.57 -9.58
CA ILE A 13 -8.73 27.36 -10.39
C ILE A 13 -7.40 26.86 -10.96
N LEU A 14 -6.53 27.76 -11.45
CA LEU A 14 -5.22 27.40 -12.00
C LEU A 14 -4.32 26.77 -10.93
N ILE A 15 -4.25 27.37 -9.74
CA ILE A 15 -3.47 26.84 -8.61
C ILE A 15 -4.03 25.49 -8.17
N ALA A 16 -5.35 25.36 -8.05
CA ALA A 16 -6.01 24.10 -7.67
C ALA A 16 -5.73 22.98 -8.68
N ARG A 17 -5.75 23.28 -9.98
CA ARG A 17 -5.39 22.32 -11.05
C ARG A 17 -3.93 21.89 -10.96
N ALA A 18 -3.01 22.83 -10.79
CA ALA A 18 -1.58 22.52 -10.66
C ALA A 18 -1.30 21.65 -9.42
N ARG A 19 -1.90 21.98 -8.26
CA ARG A 19 -1.80 21.18 -7.04
C ARG A 19 -2.37 19.78 -7.23
N ARG A 20 -3.51 19.64 -7.93
CA ARG A 20 -4.11 18.33 -8.23
C ARG A 20 -3.19 17.50 -9.11
N GLN A 21 -2.59 18.08 -10.15
CA GLN A 21 -1.64 17.37 -11.02
C GLN A 21 -0.39 16.93 -10.24
N GLN A 22 0.19 17.81 -9.43
CA GLN A 22 1.32 17.45 -8.57
C GLN A 22 0.98 16.33 -7.59
N ARG A 23 -0.19 16.40 -6.95
CA ARG A 23 -0.67 15.35 -6.04
C ARG A 23 -0.82 14.01 -6.75
N LEU A 24 -1.41 13.99 -7.95
CA LEU A 24 -1.59 12.76 -8.73
C LEU A 24 -0.23 12.15 -9.12
N ALA A 25 0.70 12.96 -9.61
CA ALA A 25 2.05 12.49 -9.95
C ALA A 25 2.80 11.93 -8.74
N ALA A 26 2.71 12.61 -7.59
CA ALA A 26 3.30 12.13 -6.33
C ALA A 26 2.66 10.81 -5.87
N LEU A 27 1.34 10.66 -6.01
CA LEU A 27 0.63 9.44 -5.66
C LEU A 27 1.02 8.27 -6.57
N GLU A 28 1.16 8.49 -7.88
CA GLU A 28 1.66 7.47 -8.82
C GLU A 28 3.11 7.06 -8.53
N GLN A 29 3.96 8.02 -8.15
CA GLN A 29 5.32 7.71 -7.73
C GLN A 29 5.34 6.89 -6.43
N ARG A 30 4.53 7.29 -5.44
CA ARG A 30 4.37 6.54 -4.19
C ARG A 30 3.87 5.12 -4.46
N ARG A 31 2.86 4.94 -5.32
CA ARG A 31 2.33 3.62 -5.69
C ARG A 31 3.42 2.74 -6.29
N ARG A 32 4.19 3.26 -7.25
CA ARG A 32 5.33 2.53 -7.85
C ARG A 32 6.36 2.14 -6.80
N HIS A 33 6.70 3.04 -5.89
CA HIS A 33 7.61 2.72 -4.79
C HIS A 33 7.05 1.62 -3.89
N GLY A 34 5.76 1.68 -3.54
CA GLY A 34 5.08 0.66 -2.75
C GLY A 34 5.16 -0.73 -3.38
N PHE A 35 5.03 -0.84 -4.71
CA PHE A 35 5.20 -2.13 -5.41
C PHE A 35 6.62 -2.70 -5.26
N GLU A 36 7.65 -1.85 -5.37
CA GLU A 36 9.04 -2.31 -5.22
C GLU A 36 9.36 -2.72 -3.77
N VAL A 37 8.80 -2.00 -2.80
CA VAL A 37 8.90 -2.38 -1.37
C VAL A 37 8.17 -3.69 -1.12
N ALA A 38 6.94 -3.87 -1.65
CA ALA A 38 6.15 -5.09 -1.48
C ALA A 38 6.88 -6.32 -2.04
N LYS A 39 7.50 -6.23 -3.22
CA LYS A 39 8.33 -7.31 -3.78
C LYS A 39 9.52 -7.64 -2.88
N THR A 40 10.20 -6.61 -2.36
CA THR A 40 11.32 -6.78 -1.44
C THR A 40 10.87 -7.46 -0.14
N ALA A 41 9.73 -7.03 0.40
CA ALA A 41 9.11 -7.62 1.58
C ALA A 41 8.75 -9.09 1.35
N ALA A 42 8.13 -9.42 0.21
CA ALA A 42 7.79 -10.79 -0.18
C ALA A 42 9.04 -11.68 -0.27
N GLN A 43 10.11 -11.18 -0.89
CA GLN A 43 11.38 -11.91 -0.96
C GLN A 43 11.93 -12.21 0.43
N ILE A 44 11.94 -11.22 1.34
CA ILE A 44 12.38 -11.38 2.74
C ILE A 44 11.52 -12.40 3.48
N LEU A 45 10.20 -12.31 3.37
CA LEU A 45 9.27 -13.26 3.97
C LEU A 45 9.55 -14.69 3.52
N LYS A 46 9.81 -14.89 2.22
CA LYS A 46 10.13 -16.20 1.64
C LYS A 46 11.50 -16.71 2.09
N THR A 47 12.55 -15.89 2.04
CA THR A 47 13.93 -16.37 2.28
C THR A 47 14.38 -16.34 3.73
N GLU A 48 14.00 -15.32 4.48
CA GLU A 48 14.45 -15.13 5.88
C GLU A 48 13.48 -15.78 6.88
N PHE A 49 12.19 -15.83 6.54
CA PHE A 49 11.15 -16.30 7.46
C PHE A 49 10.43 -17.57 7.01
N GLY A 50 10.70 -18.06 5.80
CA GLY A 50 10.20 -19.35 5.31
C GLY A 50 8.74 -19.36 4.90
N ALA A 51 8.13 -18.22 4.61
CA ALA A 51 6.79 -18.17 4.01
C ALA A 51 6.80 -18.90 2.65
N SER A 52 5.81 -19.75 2.39
CA SER A 52 5.73 -20.48 1.11
C SER A 52 5.12 -19.63 0.00
N HIS A 53 4.17 -18.77 0.35
CA HIS A 53 3.45 -17.90 -0.57
C HIS A 53 3.29 -16.51 0.02
N VAL A 54 3.36 -15.50 -0.85
CA VAL A 54 3.14 -14.10 -0.45
C VAL A 54 2.30 -13.41 -1.52
N VAL A 55 1.15 -12.89 -1.10
CA VAL A 55 0.23 -12.15 -1.97
C VAL A 55 0.17 -10.70 -1.51
N LEU A 56 0.36 -9.77 -2.44
CA LEU A 56 0.00 -8.37 -2.25
C LEU A 56 -1.48 -8.21 -2.57
N PHE A 57 -2.20 -7.54 -1.70
CA PHE A 57 -3.62 -7.23 -1.90
C PHE A 57 -3.91 -5.77 -1.50
N GLY A 58 -5.20 -5.44 -1.39
CA GLY A 58 -5.63 -4.18 -0.81
C GLY A 58 -5.35 -2.94 -1.66
N SER A 59 -5.16 -1.80 -0.99
CA SER A 59 -5.34 -0.48 -1.62
C SER A 59 -4.32 -0.19 -2.72
N LEU A 60 -3.11 -0.75 -2.63
CA LEU A 60 -2.04 -0.54 -3.62
C LEU A 60 -2.43 -1.01 -5.03
N LEU A 61 -3.34 -2.00 -5.13
CA LEU A 61 -3.82 -2.58 -6.39
C LEU A 61 -5.04 -1.89 -6.98
N ASN A 62 -5.70 -0.98 -6.26
CA ASN A 62 -6.98 -0.40 -6.68
C ASN A 62 -7.03 1.13 -6.52
N ASP A 63 -8.19 1.74 -6.79
CA ASP A 63 -8.36 3.20 -6.79
C ASP A 63 -8.44 3.83 -5.38
N HIS A 64 -8.46 3.01 -4.32
CA HIS A 64 -8.46 3.49 -2.94
C HIS A 64 -7.07 3.86 -2.41
N PHE A 65 -6.00 3.61 -3.18
CA PHE A 65 -4.66 4.03 -2.78
C PHE A 65 -4.57 5.55 -2.55
N HIS A 66 -4.00 5.94 -1.42
CA HIS A 66 -3.83 7.32 -1.01
C HIS A 66 -2.50 7.53 -0.26
N GLU A 67 -2.23 8.77 0.14
CA GLU A 67 -0.92 9.18 0.69
C GLU A 67 -0.51 8.41 1.95
N THR A 68 -1.48 7.89 2.70
CA THR A 68 -1.29 7.18 3.96
C THR A 68 -1.57 5.68 3.85
N SER A 69 -1.68 5.15 2.64
CA SER A 69 -1.86 3.70 2.44
C SER A 69 -0.64 2.93 2.93
N ASP A 70 -0.91 1.77 3.51
CA ASP A 70 0.00 0.71 3.90
C ASP A 70 0.20 -0.31 2.76
N LEU A 71 1.05 -1.31 3.04
CA LEU A 71 1.25 -2.50 2.22
C LEU A 71 0.53 -3.68 2.85
N ASP A 72 -0.55 -4.11 2.22
CA ASP A 72 -1.32 -5.28 2.61
C ASP A 72 -0.68 -6.55 2.03
N LEU A 73 -0.07 -7.37 2.88
CA LEU A 73 0.61 -8.61 2.47
C LEU A 73 0.02 -9.81 3.19
N ALA A 74 -0.39 -10.81 2.41
CA ALA A 74 -0.88 -12.09 2.92
C ALA A 74 0.20 -13.16 2.80
N VAL A 75 0.36 -13.98 3.84
CA VAL A 75 1.40 -15.01 3.90
C VAL A 75 0.85 -16.37 4.30
N TRP A 76 1.45 -17.40 3.71
CA TRP A 76 1.19 -18.79 4.03
C TRP A 76 2.38 -19.42 4.75
N GLU A 77 2.07 -20.31 5.68
CA GLU A 77 3.03 -21.18 6.38
C GLU A 77 4.15 -20.43 7.10
N LEU A 78 3.90 -19.18 7.52
CA LEU A 78 4.82 -18.45 8.36
C LEU A 78 4.93 -19.14 9.73
N PRO A 79 6.12 -19.46 10.24
CA PRO A 79 6.29 -20.02 11.57
C PRO A 79 5.70 -19.09 12.65
N GLU A 80 4.96 -19.63 13.62
CA GLU A 80 4.28 -18.81 14.65
C GLU A 80 5.26 -17.90 15.44
N ASN A 81 6.50 -18.35 15.64
CA ASN A 81 7.54 -17.59 16.35
C ASN A 81 8.25 -16.54 15.47
N ALA A 82 7.93 -16.48 14.17
CA ALA A 82 8.53 -15.57 13.21
C ALA A 82 7.69 -14.31 12.96
N TYR A 83 6.37 -14.34 13.21
CA TYR A 83 5.44 -13.27 12.83
C TYR A 83 5.89 -11.87 13.29
N PHE A 84 6.13 -11.66 14.58
CA PHE A 84 6.55 -10.36 15.10
C PHE A 84 7.95 -9.93 14.60
N LYS A 85 8.85 -10.88 14.36
CA LYS A 85 10.18 -10.60 13.80
C LYS A 85 10.09 -10.19 12.34
N ALA A 86 9.21 -10.85 11.58
CA ALA A 86 8.90 -10.51 10.20
C ALA A 86 8.34 -9.10 10.12
N ILE A 87 7.30 -8.77 10.90
CA ILE A 87 6.74 -7.40 10.93
C ILE A 87 7.82 -6.35 11.25
N ALA A 88 8.61 -6.55 12.31
CA ALA A 88 9.66 -5.61 12.67
C ALA A 88 10.69 -5.42 11.54
N ARG A 89 11.03 -6.50 10.83
CA ARG A 89 11.91 -6.46 9.67
C ARG A 89 11.28 -5.69 8.51
N LEU A 90 10.01 -5.94 8.20
CA LEU A 90 9.30 -5.28 7.10
C LEU A 90 9.10 -3.78 7.34
N LEU A 91 8.75 -3.38 8.57
CA LEU A 91 8.61 -1.97 8.96
C LEU A 91 9.92 -1.19 8.85
N SER A 92 11.08 -1.86 8.80
CA SER A 92 12.38 -1.21 8.60
C SER A 92 12.72 -0.91 7.14
N LEU A 93 11.93 -1.40 6.18
CA LEU A 93 12.25 -1.32 4.74
C LEU A 93 11.96 0.06 4.13
N SER A 94 10.95 0.76 4.63
CA SER A 94 10.47 2.00 4.03
C SER A 94 9.62 2.81 5.01
N ASP A 95 9.06 3.91 4.53
CA ASP A 95 8.07 4.72 5.22
C ASP A 95 6.63 4.19 5.09
N PHE A 96 6.42 3.06 4.41
CA PHE A 96 5.11 2.41 4.37
C PHE A 96 4.82 1.68 5.69
N GLY A 97 3.58 1.82 6.16
CA GLY A 97 3.00 0.83 7.07
C GLY A 97 2.90 -0.52 6.37
N VAL A 98 2.94 -1.61 7.14
CA VAL A 98 2.78 -2.97 6.61
C VAL A 98 1.71 -3.66 7.43
N ASP A 99 0.66 -4.12 6.76
CA ASP A 99 -0.31 -5.04 7.34
C ASP A 99 0.01 -6.45 6.85
N LEU A 100 0.45 -7.31 7.77
CA LEU A 100 0.86 -8.68 7.47
C LEU A 100 -0.21 -9.65 7.97
N VAL A 101 -0.90 -10.29 7.03
CA VAL A 101 -2.01 -11.21 7.32
C VAL A 101 -1.55 -12.66 7.18
N GLU A 102 -1.67 -13.44 8.25
CA GLU A 102 -1.56 -14.90 8.17
C GLU A 102 -2.87 -15.48 7.61
N VAL A 103 -2.83 -16.07 6.41
CA VAL A 103 -4.07 -16.49 5.71
C VAL A 103 -4.88 -17.51 6.51
N GLN A 104 -4.22 -18.37 7.27
CA GLN A 104 -4.86 -19.36 8.15
C GLN A 104 -5.71 -18.78 9.28
N ARG A 105 -5.57 -17.48 9.58
CA ARG A 105 -6.27 -16.75 10.64
C ARG A 105 -7.13 -15.60 10.10
N ALA A 106 -7.17 -15.42 8.78
CA ALA A 106 -7.89 -14.33 8.14
C ALA A 106 -9.41 -14.58 8.12
N ASP A 107 -10.19 -13.55 8.44
CA ASP A 107 -11.64 -13.59 8.32
C ASP A 107 -12.08 -13.63 6.84
N PRO A 108 -13.30 -14.11 6.53
CA PRO A 108 -13.77 -14.30 5.15
C PRO A 108 -13.66 -13.07 4.25
N GLU A 109 -13.92 -11.88 4.76
CA GLU A 109 -13.83 -10.63 4.00
C GLU A 109 -12.39 -10.34 3.54
N ILE A 110 -11.40 -10.63 4.40
CA ILE A 110 -9.98 -10.47 4.07
C ILE A 110 -9.56 -11.54 3.06
N LEU A 111 -10.06 -12.77 3.18
CA LEU A 111 -9.81 -13.81 2.19
C LEU A 111 -10.31 -13.42 0.79
N GLU A 112 -11.48 -12.80 0.69
CA GLU A 112 -12.00 -12.28 -0.59
C GLU A 112 -11.07 -11.22 -1.19
N ALA A 113 -10.55 -10.31 -0.37
CA ALA A 113 -9.58 -9.31 -0.82
C ALA A 113 -8.26 -9.94 -1.27
N ILE A 114 -7.76 -10.95 -0.56
CA ILE A 114 -6.54 -11.70 -0.91
C ILE A 114 -6.69 -12.42 -2.25
N VAL A 115 -7.87 -12.98 -2.55
CA VAL A 115 -8.15 -13.65 -3.83
C VAL A 115 -8.05 -12.70 -5.03
N GLN A 116 -8.34 -11.41 -4.84
CA GLN A 116 -8.16 -10.37 -5.87
C GLN A 116 -6.72 -9.83 -5.94
N GLY A 117 -5.85 -10.32 -5.05
CA GLY A 117 -4.45 -9.93 -4.98
C GLY A 117 -3.58 -10.52 -6.08
N ILE A 118 -2.30 -10.18 -6.03
CA ILE A 118 -1.27 -10.73 -6.91
C ILE A 118 -0.20 -11.44 -6.09
N GLU A 119 0.21 -12.63 -6.53
CA GLU A 119 1.38 -13.31 -5.96
C GLU A 119 2.65 -12.53 -6.31
N LEU A 120 3.53 -12.36 -5.31
CA LEU A 120 4.81 -11.64 -5.43
C LEU A 120 6.02 -12.55 -5.36
#